data_AF-R6N9B0-F1
#
_entry.id   AF-R6N9B0-F1
#
_cell.length_a   1.000
_cell.length_b   1.000
_cell.length_c   1.000
_cell.angle_alpha   90.00
_cell.angle_beta   90.00
_cell.angle_gamma   90.00
#
_symmetry.space_group_name_H-M   'P 1'
#
loop_
_entity.id
_entity.type
_entity.pdbx_description
1 polymer ?
#
loop_
_entity_poly.entity_id
_entity_poly.type
_entity_poly.pdbx_seq_one_letter_code
_entity_poly.pdbx_strand_id
1 'polypeptide(L)'
;MKEKRTPNSRTSVRFKSLVLAKKIKSKKGFTLVELVVVIAIIAILAAIAIPIVASTTKSSIVSRAKTNANTIEYAFKEADAAVAGADDTKYIHASTNTIQISEVIAANKLEHIIQPELLFGTPYYPVICKSKVYFAVDSNNDGKFDASDKTIDGTKLPDEAIALYDQANGCIKDGNITTLNLSNRKN
;
A
#
# COMPACT_ATOMS: atom_id res chain seq x y z
N MET A 1 -27.50 -17.33 112.23
CA MET A 1 -26.15 -17.65 111.73
C MET A 1 -26.26 -18.30 110.35
N LYS A 2 -26.07 -17.54 109.26
CA LYS A 2 -25.63 -18.02 107.93
C LYS A 2 -24.92 -16.87 107.20
N GLU A 3 -23.85 -17.23 106.51
CA GLU A 3 -22.69 -16.44 106.14
C GLU A 3 -22.67 -16.05 104.64
N LYS A 4 -22.06 -14.88 104.35
CA LYS A 4 -21.39 -14.37 103.13
C LYS A 4 -21.81 -14.84 101.73
N ARG A 5 -21.80 -13.88 100.79
CA ARG A 5 -20.70 -13.68 99.81
C ARG A 5 -20.98 -12.45 98.95
N THR A 6 -20.08 -11.47 98.97
CA THR A 6 -19.97 -10.45 97.92
C THR A 6 -19.26 -11.06 96.71
N PRO A 7 -19.73 -10.87 95.46
CA PRO A 7 -18.93 -11.15 94.29
C PRO A 7 -18.08 -9.94 93.90
N ASN A 8 -16.81 -10.25 93.69
CA ASN A 8 -15.69 -9.41 93.30
C ASN A 8 -15.89 -8.77 91.90
N SER A 9 -15.60 -7.47 91.76
CA SER A 9 -15.61 -6.76 90.48
C SER A 9 -14.42 -7.20 89.62
N ARG A 10 -14.70 -7.88 88.50
CA ARG A 10 -13.67 -8.25 87.51
C ARG A 10 -13.29 -7.00 86.71
N THR A 11 -12.09 -6.47 86.95
CA THR A 11 -11.50 -5.40 86.14
C THR A 11 -11.20 -5.91 84.72
N SER A 12 -11.89 -5.37 83.72
CA SER A 12 -11.63 -5.67 82.30
C SER A 12 -10.42 -4.86 81.81
N VAL A 13 -9.35 -5.54 81.39
CA VAL A 13 -8.19 -4.88 80.75
C VAL A 13 -8.54 -4.60 79.29
N ARG A 14 -8.72 -3.31 78.91
CA ARG A 14 -8.98 -2.91 77.52
C ARG A 14 -7.66 -2.88 76.73
N PHE A 15 -7.48 -3.79 75.78
CA PHE A 15 -6.45 -3.69 74.76
C PHE A 15 -6.81 -2.58 73.76
N LYS A 16 -5.97 -1.54 73.64
CA LYS A 16 -6.09 -0.52 72.59
C LYS A 16 -5.57 -1.09 71.27
N SER A 17 -6.44 -1.24 70.28
CA SER A 17 -6.05 -1.53 68.90
C SER A 17 -5.38 -0.31 68.26
N LEU A 18 -4.13 -0.46 67.81
CA LEU A 18 -3.45 0.54 66.99
C LEU A 18 -3.87 0.35 65.53
N VAL A 19 -4.89 1.10 65.09
CA VAL A 19 -5.19 1.20 63.66
C VAL A 19 -4.16 2.15 63.04
N LEU A 20 -3.19 1.59 62.33
CA LEU A 20 -2.22 2.34 61.54
C LEU A 20 -2.93 2.96 60.33
N ALA A 21 -3.23 4.27 60.40
CA ALA A 21 -3.83 5.01 59.30
C ALA A 21 -2.85 5.05 58.10
N LYS A 22 -3.09 4.17 57.12
CA LYS A 22 -2.36 4.15 55.84
C LYS A 22 -2.67 5.44 55.07
N LYS A 23 -1.72 6.38 55.05
CA LYS A 23 -1.81 7.63 54.29
C LYS A 23 -1.82 7.31 52.78
N ILE A 24 -2.98 7.33 52.15
CA ILE A 24 -3.12 7.19 50.69
C ILE A 24 -2.44 8.41 50.06
N LYS A 25 -1.27 8.24 49.43
CA LYS A 25 -0.67 9.27 48.60
C LYS A 25 -1.60 9.50 47.41
N SER A 26 -2.22 10.68 47.34
CA SER A 26 -2.96 11.14 46.18
C SER A 26 -2.02 11.16 44.97
N LYS A 27 -2.22 10.25 44.01
CA LYS A 27 -1.58 10.38 42.70
C LYS A 27 -2.17 11.63 42.06
N LYS A 28 -1.33 12.61 41.75
CA LYS A 28 -1.73 13.75 40.91
C LYS A 28 -2.09 13.17 39.54
N GLY A 29 -3.39 12.99 39.29
CA GLY A 29 -3.91 12.60 37.98
C GLY A 29 -3.86 13.80 37.04
N PHE A 30 -3.75 13.52 35.74
CA PHE A 30 -3.91 14.52 34.68
C PHE A 30 -5.30 15.15 34.82
N THR A 31 -5.37 16.48 34.72
CA THR A 31 -6.64 17.20 34.72
C THR A 31 -7.34 17.03 33.38
N LEU A 32 -8.68 17.06 33.36
CA LEU A 32 -9.44 17.04 32.09
C LEU A 32 -9.06 18.22 31.20
N VAL A 33 -8.72 19.37 31.80
CA VAL A 33 -8.32 20.58 31.08
C VAL A 33 -7.01 20.35 30.31
N GLU A 34 -6.02 19.72 30.93
CA GLU A 34 -4.75 19.40 30.26
C GLU A 34 -4.97 18.48 29.06
N LEU A 35 -5.89 17.52 29.16
CA LEU A 35 -6.22 16.63 28.03
C LEU A 35 -6.93 17.39 26.90
N VAL A 36 -7.86 18.29 27.22
CA VAL A 36 -8.62 19.07 26.24
C VAL A 36 -7.73 20.01 25.44
N VAL A 37 -6.75 20.66 26.08
CA VAL A 37 -5.82 21.54 25.37
C VAL A 37 -4.93 20.74 24.40
N VAL A 38 -4.50 19.54 24.78
CA VAL A 38 -3.66 18.69 23.92
C VAL A 38 -4.41 18.24 22.67
N ILE A 39 -5.65 17.75 22.81
CA ILE A 39 -6.45 17.35 21.63
C ILE A 39 -6.78 18.55 20.73
N ALA A 40 -6.95 19.75 21.30
CA ALA A 40 -7.18 20.97 20.52
C ALA A 40 -5.97 21.32 19.65
N ILE A 41 -4.74 21.24 20.20
CA ILE A 41 -3.52 21.49 19.44
C ILE A 41 -3.31 20.41 18.37
N ILE A 42 -3.52 19.13 18.70
CA ILE A 42 -3.43 18.02 17.73
C ILE A 42 -4.43 18.22 16.59
N ALA A 43 -5.65 18.67 16.87
CA ALA A 43 -6.66 18.94 15.85
C ALA A 43 -6.23 20.03 14.86
N ILE A 44 -5.62 21.11 15.33
CA ILE A 44 -5.09 22.19 14.47
C ILE A 44 -3.96 21.68 13.59
N LEU A 45 -3.00 20.93 14.17
CA LEU A 45 -1.88 20.37 13.42
C LEU A 45 -2.36 19.34 12.37
N ALA A 46 -3.30 18.47 12.75
CA ALA A 46 -3.88 17.48 11.86
C ALA A 46 -4.62 18.14 10.69
N ALA A 47 -5.35 19.23 10.92
CA ALA A 47 -6.08 19.95 9.87
C ALA A 47 -5.16 20.44 8.72
N ILE A 48 -3.93 20.85 9.03
CA ILE A 48 -2.94 21.29 8.03
C ILE A 48 -2.16 20.09 7.46
N ALA A 49 -1.78 19.14 8.32
CA ALA A 49 -0.92 18.02 7.93
C ALA A 49 -1.62 17.01 7.00
N ILE A 50 -2.90 16.70 7.25
CA ILE A 50 -3.66 15.69 6.49
C ILE A 50 -3.68 15.98 4.98
N PRO A 51 -4.10 17.18 4.50
CA PRO A 51 -4.17 17.44 3.06
C PRO A 51 -2.78 17.44 2.40
N ILE A 52 -1.75 17.94 3.08
CA ILE A 52 -0.37 17.95 2.57
C ILE A 52 0.13 16.52 2.39
N VAL A 53 0.05 15.70 3.44
CA VAL A 53 0.50 14.30 3.39
C VAL A 53 -0.29 13.52 2.34
N ALA A 54 -1.61 13.69 2.25
CA ALA A 54 -2.41 13.04 1.22
C ALA A 54 -1.95 13.38 -0.21
N SER A 55 -1.65 14.66 -0.47
CA SER A 55 -1.17 15.12 -1.78
C SER A 55 0.25 14.62 -2.10
N THR A 56 1.17 14.62 -1.13
CA THR A 56 2.56 14.16 -1.34
C THR A 56 2.61 12.65 -1.51
N THR A 57 1.81 11.90 -0.75
CA THR A 57 1.65 10.46 -0.93
C THR A 57 1.12 10.16 -2.33
N LYS A 58 0.06 10.83 -2.79
CA LYS A 58 -0.46 10.70 -4.18
C LYS A 58 0.63 10.89 -5.22
N SER A 59 1.33 12.01 -5.16
CA SER A 59 2.39 12.34 -6.11
C SER A 59 3.55 11.35 -6.07
N SER A 60 3.89 10.83 -4.88
CA SER A 60 4.94 9.82 -4.74
C SER A 60 4.56 8.48 -5.37
N ILE A 61 3.30 8.03 -5.21
CA ILE A 61 2.77 6.81 -5.84
C ILE A 61 2.79 6.97 -7.36
N VAL A 62 2.23 8.07 -7.87
CA VAL A 62 2.25 8.42 -9.29
C VAL A 62 3.68 8.42 -9.86
N SER A 63 4.63 9.04 -9.18
CA SER A 63 6.02 9.09 -9.63
C SER A 63 6.69 7.72 -9.64
N ARG A 64 6.37 6.84 -8.68
CA ARG A 64 6.86 5.46 -8.62
C ARG A 64 6.28 4.63 -9.75
N ALA A 65 4.96 4.67 -9.94
CA ALA A 65 4.27 4.01 -11.04
C ALA A 65 4.85 4.40 -12.40
N LYS A 66 5.10 5.70 -12.61
CA LYS A 66 5.72 6.19 -13.85
C LYS A 66 7.14 5.68 -14.05
N THR A 67 7.92 5.59 -12.98
CA THR A 67 9.28 5.03 -13.03
C THR A 67 9.24 3.54 -13.34
N ASN A 68 8.34 2.79 -12.69
CA ASN A 68 8.11 1.38 -12.96
C ASN A 68 7.67 1.15 -14.40
N ALA A 69 6.72 1.95 -14.91
CA ALA A 69 6.25 1.90 -16.28
C ALA A 69 7.41 2.10 -17.28
N ASN A 70 8.27 3.10 -17.05
CA ASN A 70 9.45 3.32 -17.89
C ASN A 70 10.41 2.11 -17.86
N THR A 71 10.66 1.52 -16.70
CA THR A 71 11.51 0.33 -16.57
C THR A 71 10.95 -0.85 -17.38
N ILE A 72 9.63 -1.07 -17.31
CA ILE A 72 8.94 -2.11 -18.10
C ILE A 72 9.03 -1.80 -19.59
N GLU A 73 8.80 -0.54 -19.97
CA GLU A 73 8.91 -0.07 -21.36
C GLU A 73 10.31 -0.34 -21.94
N TYR A 74 11.37 -0.04 -21.19
CA TYR A 74 12.74 -0.31 -21.62
C TYR A 74 13.00 -1.80 -21.83
N ALA A 75 12.52 -2.66 -20.93
CA ALA A 75 12.69 -4.09 -21.06
C ALA A 75 12.00 -4.66 -22.32
N PHE A 76 10.78 -4.20 -22.63
CA PHE A 76 10.11 -4.60 -23.86
C PHE A 76 10.81 -4.08 -25.12
N LYS A 77 11.32 -2.84 -25.09
CA LYS A 77 12.10 -2.28 -26.21
C LYS A 77 13.41 -3.03 -26.44
N GLU A 78 14.07 -3.45 -25.36
CA GLU A 78 15.27 -4.26 -25.44
C GLU A 78 14.97 -5.65 -26.02
N ALA A 79 13.86 -6.28 -25.60
CA ALA A 79 13.42 -7.56 -26.15
C ALA A 79 13.10 -7.44 -27.65
N ASP A 80 12.44 -6.36 -28.06
CA ASP A 80 12.22 -6.04 -29.47
C ASP A 80 13.52 -5.87 -30.26
N ALA A 81 14.51 -5.19 -29.68
CA ALA A 81 15.82 -5.01 -30.31
C ALA A 81 16.56 -6.36 -30.45
N ALA A 82 16.44 -7.24 -29.46
CA ALA A 82 16.99 -8.59 -29.52
C ALA A 82 16.34 -9.41 -30.64
N VAL A 83 15.02 -9.31 -30.82
CA VAL A 83 14.31 -9.93 -31.96
C VAL A 83 14.85 -9.40 -33.29
N ALA A 84 15.02 -8.08 -33.42
CA ALA A 84 15.55 -7.48 -34.64
C ALA A 84 17.00 -7.92 -34.96
N GLY A 85 17.80 -8.16 -33.92
CA GLY A 85 19.17 -8.66 -34.02
C GLY A 85 19.30 -10.19 -34.11
N ALA A 86 18.19 -10.93 -33.95
CA ALA A 86 18.18 -12.39 -33.76
C ALA A 86 19.18 -12.86 -32.68
N ASP A 87 19.29 -12.10 -31.58
CA ASP A 87 20.24 -12.36 -30.50
C ASP A 87 19.58 -13.09 -29.32
N ASP A 88 19.88 -14.39 -29.19
CA ASP A 88 19.31 -15.24 -28.15
C ASP A 88 20.07 -15.19 -26.81
N THR A 89 21.07 -14.31 -26.66
CA THR A 89 21.95 -14.27 -25.47
C THR A 89 21.18 -13.95 -24.19
N LYS A 90 20.23 -13.01 -24.26
CA LYS A 90 19.41 -12.59 -23.11
C LYS A 90 18.01 -13.18 -23.14
N TYR A 91 17.44 -13.33 -24.32
CA TYR A 91 16.10 -13.86 -24.54
C TYR A 91 16.18 -15.05 -25.48
N ILE A 92 15.90 -16.25 -25.00
CA ILE A 92 16.15 -17.52 -25.70
C ILE A 92 15.30 -17.71 -26.96
N HIS A 93 14.26 -16.90 -27.15
CA HIS A 93 13.33 -16.97 -28.29
C HIS A 93 13.36 -15.71 -29.17
N ALA A 94 14.46 -14.96 -29.16
CA ALA A 94 14.58 -13.74 -29.95
C ALA A 94 14.67 -14.04 -31.45
N SER A 95 15.51 -14.99 -31.85
CA SER A 95 15.73 -15.41 -33.24
C SER A 95 14.47 -16.00 -33.89
N THR A 96 13.60 -16.63 -33.09
CA THR A 96 12.33 -17.21 -33.55
C THR A 96 11.15 -16.24 -33.49
N ASN A 97 11.35 -15.02 -32.99
CA ASN A 97 10.30 -14.01 -32.82
C ASN A 97 9.14 -14.52 -31.93
N THR A 98 9.44 -15.35 -30.93
CA THR A 98 8.47 -15.97 -30.02
C THR A 98 8.68 -15.65 -28.54
N ILE A 99 9.46 -14.61 -28.23
CA ILE A 99 9.68 -14.15 -26.85
C ILE A 99 8.33 -13.92 -26.15
N GLN A 100 8.17 -14.52 -24.98
CA GLN A 100 6.98 -14.34 -24.14
C GLN A 100 7.14 -13.15 -23.20
N ILE A 101 6.04 -12.52 -22.80
CA ILE A 101 6.05 -11.46 -21.79
C ILE A 101 6.67 -11.97 -20.49
N SER A 102 6.33 -13.18 -20.06
CA SER A 102 6.91 -13.82 -18.87
C SER A 102 8.44 -13.94 -18.94
N GLU A 103 9.00 -14.20 -20.12
CA GLU A 103 10.44 -14.28 -20.35
C GLU A 103 11.12 -12.92 -20.16
N VAL A 104 10.55 -11.87 -20.75
CA VAL A 104 11.08 -10.50 -20.58
C VAL A 104 11.08 -10.09 -19.11
N ILE A 105 10.03 -10.46 -18.39
CA ILE A 105 9.86 -10.13 -16.97
C ILE A 105 10.89 -10.87 -16.12
N ALA A 106 11.06 -12.16 -16.33
CA ALA A 106 12.02 -12.97 -15.59
C ALA A 106 13.47 -12.53 -15.85
N ALA A 107 13.82 -12.26 -17.12
CA ALA A 107 15.15 -11.81 -17.50
C ALA A 107 15.52 -10.44 -16.90
N ASN A 108 14.53 -9.57 -16.70
CA ASN A 108 14.73 -8.22 -16.17
C ASN A 108 14.31 -8.07 -14.68
N LYS A 109 13.89 -9.15 -14.01
CA LYS A 109 13.44 -9.17 -12.59
C LYS A 109 12.30 -8.19 -12.32
N LEU A 110 11.28 -8.19 -13.17
CA LEU A 110 10.18 -7.22 -13.14
C LEU A 110 8.91 -7.74 -12.46
N GLU A 111 8.94 -8.89 -11.79
CA GLU A 111 7.74 -9.56 -11.28
C GLU A 111 6.97 -8.67 -10.28
N HIS A 112 7.71 -7.92 -9.47
CA HIS A 112 7.16 -7.04 -8.44
C HIS A 112 6.57 -5.75 -9.03
N ILE A 113 7.11 -5.23 -10.13
CA ILE A 113 6.69 -3.92 -10.67
C ILE A 113 5.55 -4.02 -11.69
N ILE A 114 5.25 -5.22 -12.20
CA ILE A 114 4.09 -5.50 -13.09
C ILE A 114 2.82 -5.84 -12.31
N GLN A 115 2.83 -5.66 -10.99
CA GLN A 115 1.63 -5.80 -10.18
C GLN A 115 0.76 -4.54 -10.26
N PRO A 116 -0.56 -4.64 -10.07
CA PRO A 116 -1.43 -3.48 -9.97
C PRO A 116 -1.02 -2.56 -8.81
N GLU A 117 -0.99 -1.25 -9.06
CA GLU A 117 -0.65 -0.24 -8.05
C GLU A 117 -1.92 0.42 -7.50
N LEU A 118 -2.02 0.51 -6.17
CA LEU A 118 -3.21 1.05 -5.49
C LEU A 118 -3.06 2.55 -5.27
N LEU A 119 -3.97 3.33 -5.85
CA LEU A 119 -4.10 4.76 -5.56
C LEU A 119 -5.46 5.03 -4.90
N PHE A 120 -5.44 5.41 -3.62
CA PHE A 120 -6.64 5.63 -2.80
C PHE A 120 -7.64 4.46 -2.81
N GLY A 121 -7.14 3.23 -2.80
CA GLY A 121 -7.96 2.01 -2.82
C GLY A 121 -8.47 1.60 -4.20
N THR A 122 -8.13 2.35 -5.25
CA THR A 122 -8.41 1.96 -6.64
C THR A 122 -7.18 1.30 -7.25
N PRO A 123 -7.26 0.06 -7.76
CA PRO A 123 -6.15 -0.59 -8.45
C PRO A 123 -5.98 -0.05 -9.86
N TYR A 124 -4.73 0.29 -10.21
CA TYR A 124 -4.31 0.66 -11.56
C TYR A 124 -3.44 -0.46 -12.11
N TYR A 125 -3.83 -1.00 -13.25
CA TYR A 125 -3.20 -2.14 -13.90
C TYR A 125 -2.15 -1.67 -14.91
N PRO A 126 -1.02 -2.37 -15.06
CA PRO A 126 -0.06 -2.07 -16.10
C PRO A 126 -0.63 -2.46 -17.47
N VAL A 127 -0.68 -1.49 -18.37
CA VAL A 127 -1.16 -1.61 -19.73
C VAL A 127 -0.12 -1.04 -20.68
N ILE A 128 -0.05 -1.56 -21.90
CA ILE A 128 0.87 -1.06 -22.93
C ILE A 128 0.09 -0.56 -24.13
N CYS A 129 0.42 0.66 -24.56
CA CYS A 129 -0.15 1.31 -25.74
C CYS A 129 0.98 1.97 -26.53
N LYS A 130 1.09 1.65 -27.82
CA LYS A 130 2.02 2.33 -28.76
C LYS A 130 3.47 2.40 -28.24
N SER A 131 3.98 1.30 -27.70
CA SER A 131 5.34 1.19 -27.10
C SER A 131 5.56 1.97 -25.79
N LYS A 132 4.49 2.48 -25.17
CA LYS A 132 4.56 3.10 -23.83
C LYS A 132 3.73 2.30 -22.84
N VAL A 133 4.27 2.16 -21.64
CA VAL A 133 3.57 1.50 -20.54
C VAL A 133 2.88 2.56 -19.68
N TYR A 134 1.66 2.28 -19.27
CA TYR A 134 0.86 3.10 -18.38
C TYR A 134 0.30 2.23 -17.27
N PHE A 135 0.07 2.82 -16.10
CA PHE A 135 -0.81 2.23 -15.10
C PHE A 135 -2.18 2.85 -15.28
N ALA A 136 -3.20 2.05 -15.59
CA ALA A 136 -4.53 2.52 -15.93
C ALA A 136 -5.61 1.78 -15.16
N VAL A 137 -6.72 2.47 -14.91
CA VAL A 137 -7.93 1.87 -14.33
C VAL A 137 -9.00 1.80 -15.40
N ASP A 138 -9.61 0.62 -15.54
CA ASP A 138 -10.83 0.40 -16.31
C ASP A 138 -11.96 1.20 -15.63
N SER A 139 -12.20 2.39 -16.15
CA SER A 139 -13.10 3.41 -15.58
C SER A 139 -14.54 3.20 -16.01
N ASN A 140 -14.75 2.50 -17.13
CA ASN A 140 -16.07 2.23 -17.70
C ASN A 140 -16.53 0.77 -17.44
N ASN A 141 -15.67 -0.06 -16.84
CA ASN A 141 -15.88 -1.47 -16.50
C ASN A 141 -16.25 -2.35 -17.70
N ASP A 142 -15.70 -2.05 -18.88
CA ASP A 142 -15.93 -2.83 -20.09
C ASP A 142 -14.91 -3.96 -20.31
N GLY A 143 -13.92 -4.08 -19.42
CA GLY A 143 -12.86 -5.09 -19.47
C GLY A 143 -11.78 -4.81 -20.53
N LYS A 144 -11.82 -3.63 -21.16
CA LYS A 144 -10.80 -3.11 -22.06
C LYS A 144 -10.10 -1.93 -21.40
N PHE A 145 -9.00 -1.53 -22.02
CA PHE A 145 -8.26 -0.34 -21.61
C PHE A 145 -8.12 0.54 -22.85
N ASP A 146 -8.91 1.60 -22.94
CA ASP A 146 -8.95 2.49 -24.09
C ASP A 146 -9.03 3.98 -23.70
N ALA A 147 -9.27 4.88 -24.66
CA ALA A 147 -9.31 6.31 -24.44
C ALA A 147 -10.42 6.80 -23.47
N SER A 148 -11.35 5.92 -23.11
CA SER A 148 -12.38 6.12 -22.08
C SER A 148 -11.81 5.98 -20.67
N ASP A 149 -10.65 5.33 -20.54
CA ASP A 149 -10.00 5.01 -19.28
C ASP A 149 -8.97 6.03 -18.86
N LYS A 150 -8.58 5.93 -17.59
CA LYS A 150 -7.67 6.88 -16.95
C LYS A 150 -6.38 6.21 -16.56
N THR A 151 -5.27 6.91 -16.83
CA THR A 151 -3.97 6.60 -16.26
C THR A 151 -3.93 6.98 -14.77
N ILE A 152 -2.88 6.53 -14.08
CA ILE A 152 -2.63 6.84 -12.68
C ILE A 152 -2.49 8.34 -12.39
N ASP A 153 -2.11 9.13 -13.40
CA ASP A 153 -2.02 10.60 -13.32
C ASP A 153 -3.40 11.26 -13.42
N GLY A 154 -4.46 10.49 -13.70
CA GLY A 154 -5.82 10.96 -13.95
C GLY A 154 -6.04 11.48 -15.38
N THR A 155 -5.04 11.39 -16.25
CA THR A 155 -5.17 11.72 -17.68
C THR A 155 -5.82 10.55 -18.42
N LYS A 156 -6.46 10.83 -19.56
CA LYS A 156 -7.03 9.78 -20.41
C LYS A 156 -5.93 8.91 -21.02
N LEU A 157 -6.20 7.63 -21.20
CA LEU A 157 -5.35 6.75 -21.97
C LEU A 157 -5.29 7.23 -23.43
N PRO A 158 -4.14 7.14 -24.12
CA PRO A 158 -4.01 7.70 -25.45
C PRO A 158 -4.67 6.89 -26.57
N ASP A 159 -4.84 5.58 -26.40
CA ASP A 159 -5.47 4.67 -27.36
C ASP A 159 -5.81 3.33 -26.67
N GLU A 160 -6.36 2.39 -27.42
CA GLU A 160 -6.50 0.99 -27.01
C GLU A 160 -5.14 0.42 -26.54
N ALA A 161 -5.16 -0.20 -25.37
CA ALA A 161 -4.01 -0.74 -24.68
C ALA A 161 -4.22 -2.21 -24.34
N ILE A 162 -3.12 -2.94 -24.28
CA ILE A 162 -3.09 -4.35 -23.90
C ILE A 162 -2.74 -4.43 -22.42
N ALA A 163 -3.58 -5.09 -21.63
CA ALA A 163 -3.29 -5.35 -20.22
C ALA A 163 -2.17 -6.40 -20.07
N LEU A 164 -1.19 -6.10 -19.23
CA LEU A 164 -0.06 -6.99 -18.93
C LEU A 164 -0.33 -7.88 -17.71
N TYR A 165 -1.41 -7.59 -16.98
CA TYR A 165 -1.81 -8.31 -15.78
C TYR A 165 -3.25 -8.81 -15.91
N ASP A 166 -3.48 -10.05 -15.46
CA ASP A 166 -4.79 -10.67 -15.42
C ASP A 166 -5.42 -10.45 -14.04
N GLN A 167 -6.46 -9.62 -14.02
CA GLN A 167 -7.23 -9.35 -12.82
C GLN A 167 -7.93 -10.60 -12.26
N ALA A 168 -8.36 -11.54 -13.12
CA ALA A 168 -9.11 -12.72 -12.69
C ALA A 168 -8.21 -13.77 -12.04
N ASN A 169 -7.02 -13.97 -12.61
CA ASN A 169 -6.09 -15.02 -12.19
C ASN A 169 -4.98 -14.52 -11.26
N GLY A 170 -4.85 -13.19 -11.07
CA GLY A 170 -3.84 -12.61 -10.19
C GLY A 170 -2.41 -12.86 -10.69
N CYS A 171 -2.24 -12.97 -12.01
CA CYS A 171 -0.97 -13.31 -12.65
C CYS A 171 -0.71 -12.43 -13.87
N ILE A 172 0.51 -12.50 -14.40
CA ILE A 172 0.89 -11.81 -15.63
C ILE A 172 0.10 -12.43 -16.80
N LYS A 173 -0.44 -11.59 -17.69
CA LYS A 173 -0.98 -12.06 -18.96
C LYS A 173 0.17 -12.45 -19.87
N ASP A 174 0.40 -13.75 -20.00
CA ASP A 174 1.45 -14.24 -20.86
C ASP A 174 1.00 -14.26 -22.32
N GLY A 175 1.91 -13.88 -23.19
CA GLY A 175 1.67 -13.73 -24.61
C GLY A 175 2.95 -13.34 -25.31
N ASN A 176 3.03 -13.59 -26.62
CA ASN A 176 4.20 -13.21 -27.38
C ASN A 176 4.31 -11.68 -27.38
N ILE A 177 5.49 -11.14 -27.10
CA ILE A 177 5.74 -9.70 -27.15
C ILE A 177 5.33 -9.12 -28.51
N THR A 178 5.35 -9.91 -29.60
CA THR A 178 4.92 -9.52 -30.96
C THR A 178 3.48 -9.00 -31.04
N THR A 179 2.65 -9.44 -30.10
CA THR A 179 1.25 -9.03 -29.98
C THR A 179 1.06 -7.65 -29.37
N LEU A 180 2.07 -7.10 -28.69
CA LEU A 180 1.98 -5.85 -27.92
C LEU A 180 1.85 -4.56 -28.78
N ASN A 181 1.60 -4.68 -30.09
CA ASN A 181 1.46 -3.58 -31.07
C ASN A 181 2.39 -2.38 -30.78
N LEU A 182 3.69 -2.68 -30.72
CA LEU A 182 4.73 -1.71 -30.44
C LEU A 182 4.94 -0.86 -31.70
N SER A 183 4.91 0.47 -31.56
CA SER A 183 4.90 1.44 -32.67
C SER A 183 6.04 1.31 -33.68
N ASN A 184 7.09 0.55 -33.36
CA ASN A 184 8.31 0.46 -34.15
C ASN A 184 8.48 -0.87 -34.91
N ARG A 185 7.46 -1.75 -34.99
CA ARG A 185 7.55 -3.02 -35.72
C ARG A 185 7.31 -2.93 -37.23
N LYS A 186 7.01 -1.74 -37.74
CA LYS A 186 6.87 -1.49 -39.18
C LYS A 186 7.77 -0.31 -39.56
N ASN A 187 9.07 -0.58 -39.70
CA ASN A 187 9.99 0.17 -40.56
C ASN A 187 11.06 -0.80 -41.03
#